data_AF-A0A1S1QSU7-F1
#
_entry.id   AF-A0A1S1QSU7-F1
#
_cell.length_a   1.000
_cell.length_b   1.000
_cell.length_c   1.000
_cell.angle_alpha   90.00
_cell.angle_beta   90.00
_cell.angle_gamma   90.00
#
_symmetry.space_group_name_H-M   'P 1'
#
loop_
_entity.id
_entity.type
_entity.pdbx_description
1 polymer ?
#
loop_
_entity_poly.entity_id
_entity_poly.type
_entity_poly.pdbx_seq_one_letter_code
_entity_poly.pdbx_strand_id
1 'polypeptide(L)'
;MATPDVRVLRAALRDDLVAAMKARNRDAVTALRTTIAALDNAEAVAVEVPGQEQPPASGRIAGGREGLGVTEAERRELSADTVRAILRSQLSERVDEADRYDALGQAAAGDRLRREADALRKYVQE
;
A
#
# COMPACT_ATOMS: atom_id res chain seq x y z
N MET A 1 7.07 1.00 17.63
CA MET A 1 7.87 2.20 17.30
C MET A 1 8.20 2.13 15.83
N ALA A 2 7.46 2.85 14.97
CA ALA A 2 7.77 2.90 13.55
C ALA A 2 9.21 3.31 13.41
N THR A 3 9.93 2.59 12.56
CA THR A 3 11.21 3.05 12.09
C THR A 3 10.97 4.47 11.58
N PRO A 4 11.67 5.50 12.10
CA PRO A 4 11.44 6.89 11.71
C PRO A 4 11.38 7.09 10.19
N ASP A 5 12.10 6.23 9.47
CA ASP A 5 12.06 6.00 8.03
C ASP A 5 10.65 5.84 7.42
N VAL A 6 9.78 4.98 7.98
CA VAL A 6 8.44 4.70 7.41
C VAL A 6 7.53 5.93 7.46
N ARG A 7 7.56 6.67 8.57
CA ARG A 7 6.75 7.88 8.71
C ARG A 7 7.24 8.98 7.76
N VAL A 8 8.55 9.13 7.61
CA VAL A 8 9.16 10.06 6.65
C VAL A 8 8.77 9.71 5.23
N LEU A 9 8.85 8.44 4.84
CA LEU A 9 8.46 7.96 3.51
C LEU A 9 6.97 8.21 3.22
N ARG A 10 6.09 7.91 4.17
CA ARG A 10 4.64 8.16 4.05
C ARG A 10 4.30 9.65 3.98
N ALA A 11 5.09 10.52 4.62
CA ALA A 11 4.95 11.96 4.48
C ALA A 11 5.40 12.41 3.08
N ALA A 12 6.56 11.94 2.61
CA ALA A 12 7.07 12.24 1.27
C ALA A 12 6.08 11.84 0.17
N LEU A 13 5.49 10.64 0.23
CA LEU A 13 4.44 10.20 -0.71
C LEU A 13 3.24 11.16 -0.76
N ARG A 14 2.82 11.69 0.40
CA ARG A 14 1.68 12.62 0.50
C ARG A 14 2.05 14.00 -0.02
N ASP A 15 3.24 14.49 0.28
CA ASP A 15 3.75 15.77 -0.22
C ASP A 15 3.90 15.75 -1.76
N ASP A 16 4.45 14.67 -2.30
CA ASP A 16 4.59 14.47 -3.73
C ASP A 16 3.25 14.30 -4.43
N LEU A 17 2.23 13.72 -3.76
CA LEU A 17 0.87 13.69 -4.29
C LEU A 17 0.33 15.12 -4.46
N VAL A 18 0.52 15.98 -3.45
CA VAL A 18 0.11 17.39 -3.53
C VAL A 18 0.86 18.11 -4.65
N ALA A 19 2.17 17.88 -4.80
CA ALA A 19 2.96 18.44 -5.88
C ALA A 19 2.47 17.97 -7.26
N ALA A 20 2.20 16.68 -7.43
CA ALA A 20 1.69 16.10 -8.67
C ALA A 20 0.31 16.66 -9.05
N MET A 21 -0.58 16.86 -8.07
CA MET A 21 -1.88 17.50 -8.29
C MET A 21 -1.73 18.94 -8.79
N LYS A 22 -0.81 19.73 -8.20
CA LYS A 22 -0.51 21.10 -8.63
C LYS A 22 0.07 21.15 -10.04
N ALA A 23 0.95 20.21 -10.38
CA ALA A 23 1.53 20.06 -11.71
C ALA A 23 0.56 19.46 -12.75
N ARG A 24 -0.65 19.06 -12.33
CA ARG A 24 -1.63 18.33 -13.16
C ARG A 24 -1.07 17.04 -13.79
N ASN A 25 -0.10 16.42 -13.13
CA ASN A 25 0.48 15.14 -13.56
C ASN A 25 -0.46 14.00 -13.13
N ARG A 26 -1.40 13.64 -14.01
CA ARG A 26 -2.45 12.65 -13.73
C ARG A 26 -1.87 11.26 -13.44
N ASP A 27 -0.84 10.85 -14.16
CA ASP A 27 -0.23 9.53 -14.00
C ASP A 27 0.42 9.41 -12.62
N ALA A 28 1.20 10.42 -12.19
CA ALA A 28 1.76 10.45 -10.85
C ALA A 28 0.68 10.51 -9.76
N VAL A 29 -0.40 11.29 -9.95
CA VAL A 29 -1.52 11.34 -8.99
C VAL A 29 -2.17 9.97 -8.81
N THR A 30 -2.43 9.26 -9.91
CA THR A 30 -3.00 7.90 -9.84
C THR A 30 -2.06 6.95 -9.11
N ALA A 31 -0.78 6.91 -9.50
CA ALA A 31 0.20 6.02 -8.89
C ALA A 31 0.36 6.25 -7.37
N LEU A 32 0.48 7.51 -6.96
CA LEU A 32 0.67 7.89 -5.56
C LEU A 32 -0.57 7.61 -4.71
N ARG A 33 -1.77 7.92 -5.22
CA ARG A 33 -3.03 7.63 -4.49
C ARG A 33 -3.23 6.14 -4.26
N THR A 34 -3.05 5.33 -5.31
CA THR A 34 -3.19 3.88 -5.20
C THR A 34 -2.17 3.30 -4.22
N THR A 35 -0.92 3.79 -4.27
CA THR A 35 0.13 3.32 -3.35
C THR A 35 -0.17 3.69 -1.90
N ILE A 36 -0.59 4.94 -1.63
CA ILE A 36 -0.98 5.37 -0.27
C ILE A 36 -2.14 4.51 0.24
N ALA A 37 -3.16 4.26 -0.59
CA ALA A 37 -4.28 3.41 -0.21
C ALA A 37 -3.84 1.96 0.09
N ALA A 38 -2.91 1.39 -0.69
CA ALA A 38 -2.37 0.06 -0.42
C ALA A 38 -1.63 -0.01 0.92
N LEU A 39 -0.86 1.03 1.26
CA LEU A 39 -0.19 1.14 2.56
C LEU A 39 -1.20 1.30 3.71
N ASP A 40 -2.21 2.15 3.54
CA ASP A 40 -3.27 2.35 4.53
C ASP A 40 -4.06 1.04 4.77
N ASN A 41 -4.33 0.27 3.71
CA ASN A 41 -4.99 -1.04 3.81
C ASN A 41 -4.10 -2.07 4.52
N ALA A 42 -2.81 -2.12 4.22
CA ALA A 42 -1.88 -3.03 4.88
C ALA A 42 -1.72 -2.70 6.37
N GLU A 43 -1.76 -1.41 6.73
CA GLU A 43 -1.77 -0.97 8.13
C GLU A 43 -3.06 -1.40 8.83
N ALA A 44 -4.22 -1.32 8.19
CA ALA A 44 -5.48 -1.81 8.73
C ALA A 44 -5.44 -3.32 9.01
N VAL A 45 -5.01 -4.13 8.02
CA VAL A 45 -4.89 -5.60 8.19
C VAL A 45 -3.91 -5.95 9.31
N ALA A 46 -2.81 -5.22 9.48
CA ALA A 46 -1.86 -5.46 10.57
C ALA A 46 -2.46 -5.24 11.96
N VAL A 47 -3.45 -4.34 12.09
CA VAL A 47 -4.18 -4.07 13.34
C VAL A 47 -5.25 -5.15 13.60
N GLU A 48 -5.85 -5.71 12.54
CA GLU A 48 -6.91 -6.72 12.64
C GLU A 48 -6.41 -8.14 13.01
N VAL A 49 -5.09 -8.38 13.12
CA VAL A 49 -4.55 -9.70 13.52
C VAL A 49 -4.17 -9.77 15.02
N PRO A 50 -5.14 -9.99 15.93
CA PRO A 50 -4.90 -10.68 17.19
C PRO A 50 -5.49 -12.11 17.11
N GLY A 51 -4.63 -13.12 17.04
CA GLY A 51 -5.02 -14.53 17.04
C GLY A 51 -5.53 -15.01 15.68
N GLN A 52 -4.70 -15.76 14.96
CA GLN A 52 -5.18 -16.55 13.84
C GLN A 52 -6.16 -17.62 14.34
N GLU A 53 -7.46 -17.36 14.21
CA GLU A 53 -8.47 -18.42 14.04
C GLU A 53 -9.51 -17.94 13.02
N GLN A 54 -9.29 -18.30 11.75
CA GLN A 54 -10.41 -18.56 10.87
C GLN A 54 -10.85 -20.01 11.11
N PRO A 55 -12.11 -20.25 11.47
CA PRO A 55 -12.80 -21.42 10.96
C PRO A 55 -14.01 -21.01 10.09
N PRO A 56 -14.42 -21.88 9.16
CA PRO A 56 -15.41 -21.57 8.15
C PRO A 56 -16.80 -21.42 8.78
N ALA A 57 -17.65 -20.66 8.09
CA ALA A 57 -19.06 -20.45 8.40
C ALA A 57 -19.77 -21.75 8.83
N SER A 58 -20.14 -21.85 10.11
CA SER A 58 -21.38 -22.48 10.61
C SER A 58 -21.37 -22.55 12.15
N GLY A 59 -22.43 -22.04 12.78
CA GLY A 59 -22.78 -22.40 14.16
C GLY A 59 -22.62 -21.28 15.19
N ARG A 60 -23.76 -20.71 15.59
CA ARG A 60 -23.95 -19.88 16.78
C ARG A 60 -23.44 -20.60 18.03
N ILE A 61 -22.59 -19.95 18.84
CA ILE A 61 -22.44 -20.25 20.27
C ILE A 61 -22.34 -18.93 21.05
N ALA A 62 -23.19 -18.80 22.07
CA ALA A 62 -23.19 -17.71 23.03
C ALA A 62 -22.23 -18.02 24.19
N GLY A 63 -21.63 -16.98 24.77
CA GLY A 63 -21.22 -17.00 26.17
C GLY A 63 -19.76 -16.67 26.47
N GLY A 64 -19.52 -15.41 26.84
CA GLY A 64 -19.01 -15.12 28.18
C GLY A 64 -17.50 -14.92 28.39
N ARG A 65 -17.24 -13.75 29.01
CA ARG A 65 -16.21 -13.44 30.01
C ARG A 65 -14.93 -12.77 29.52
N GLU A 66 -14.93 -11.45 29.76
CA GLU A 66 -13.90 -10.72 30.51
C GLU A 66 -12.45 -11.02 30.17
N GLY A 67 -11.94 -10.21 29.25
CA GLY A 67 -10.54 -9.78 29.22
C GLY A 67 -10.53 -8.31 28.86
N LEU A 68 -10.47 -7.44 29.87
CA LEU A 68 -10.16 -6.03 29.72
C LEU A 68 -8.75 -5.90 29.12
N GLY A 69 -8.63 -6.04 27.80
CA GLY A 69 -7.49 -5.65 27.00
C GLY A 69 -7.65 -4.21 26.50
N VAL A 70 -8.09 -3.31 27.38
CA VAL A 70 -7.96 -1.87 27.14
C VAL A 70 -6.45 -1.60 27.19
N THR A 71 -5.81 -1.41 26.03
CA THR A 71 -4.43 -0.87 25.78
C THR A 71 -3.34 -1.73 25.10
N GLU A 72 -3.58 -2.94 24.56
CA GLU A 72 -2.51 -3.67 23.81
C GLU A 72 -2.67 -3.69 22.28
N ALA A 73 -3.72 -3.07 21.72
CA ALA A 73 -3.75 -2.73 20.30
C ALA A 73 -3.21 -1.30 20.08
N GLU A 74 -2.01 -1.02 20.62
CA GLU A 74 -1.18 0.04 20.03
C GLU A 74 -1.03 -0.33 18.56
N ARG A 75 -1.64 0.46 17.67
CA ARG A 75 -1.55 0.32 16.21
C ARG A 75 -0.17 -0.23 15.84
N ARG A 76 -0.10 -1.50 15.43
CA ARG A 76 1.17 -2.12 15.03
C ARG A 76 1.57 -1.49 13.70
N GLU A 77 2.30 -0.39 13.78
CA GLU A 77 2.78 0.38 12.64
C GLU A 77 3.52 -0.56 11.67
N LEU A 78 3.28 -0.41 10.36
CA LEU A 78 3.93 -1.22 9.32
C LEU A 78 5.47 -1.18 9.46
N SER A 79 6.12 -2.33 9.31
CA SER A 79 7.59 -2.37 9.24
C SER A 79 8.10 -1.75 7.93
N ALA A 80 9.33 -1.25 7.97
CA ALA A 80 10.00 -0.72 6.77
C ALA A 80 10.07 -1.74 5.63
N ASP A 81 10.35 -3.01 5.96
CA ASP A 81 10.38 -4.10 4.98
C ASP A 81 9.02 -4.34 4.31
N THR A 82 7.93 -4.31 5.07
CA THR A 82 6.58 -4.47 4.50
C THR A 82 6.23 -3.29 3.59
N VAL A 83 6.56 -2.06 3.98
CA VAL A 83 6.33 -0.87 3.14
C VAL A 83 7.13 -0.96 1.83
N ARG A 84 8.41 -1.35 1.90
CA ARG A 84 9.26 -1.58 0.73
C ARG A 84 8.74 -2.70 -0.17
N ALA A 85 8.24 -3.79 0.42
CA ALA A 85 7.64 -4.89 -0.34
C ALA A 85 6.39 -4.43 -1.11
N ILE A 86 5.52 -3.65 -0.47
CA ILE A 86 4.33 -3.08 -1.12
C ILE A 86 4.73 -2.15 -2.26
N LEU A 87 5.70 -1.26 -2.06
CA LEU A 87 6.20 -0.36 -3.10
C LEU A 87 6.80 -1.12 -4.29
N ARG A 88 7.58 -2.17 -4.02
CA ARG A 88 8.14 -3.06 -5.06
C ARG A 88 7.04 -3.78 -5.84
N SER A 89 6.02 -4.29 -5.15
CA SER A 89 4.87 -4.93 -5.79
C SER A 89 4.15 -3.96 -6.72
N GLN A 90 3.84 -2.75 -6.22
CA GLN A 90 3.16 -1.72 -6.99
C GLN A 90 3.94 -1.23 -8.21
N LEU A 91 5.28 -1.24 -8.13
CA LEU A 91 6.15 -0.96 -9.26
C LEU A 91 6.14 -2.10 -10.27
N SER A 92 6.36 -3.34 -9.82
CA SER A 92 6.40 -4.53 -10.67
C SER A 92 5.09 -4.72 -11.41
N GLU A 93 3.96 -4.67 -10.71
CA GLU A 93 2.62 -4.83 -11.30
C GLU A 93 2.37 -3.86 -12.46
N ARG A 94 2.83 -2.61 -12.35
CA ARG A 94 2.70 -1.61 -13.42
C ARG A 94 3.59 -1.91 -14.61
N VAL A 95 4.82 -2.36 -14.38
CA VAL A 95 5.74 -2.76 -15.45
C VAL A 95 5.22 -4.00 -16.17
N ASP A 96 4.80 -5.02 -15.42
CA ASP A 96 4.26 -6.27 -15.95
C ASP A 96 2.96 -6.05 -16.75
N GLU A 97 2.09 -5.16 -16.27
CA GLU A 97 0.88 -4.77 -17.01
C GLU A 97 1.22 -3.91 -18.24
N ALA A 98 2.23 -3.03 -18.17
CA ALA A 98 2.67 -2.27 -19.34
C ALA A 98 3.14 -3.18 -20.47
N ASP A 99 3.95 -4.19 -20.14
CA ASP A 99 4.46 -5.16 -21.10
C ASP A 99 3.34 -6.05 -21.67
N ARG A 100 2.31 -6.37 -20.86
CA ARG A 100 1.10 -7.03 -21.35
C ARG A 100 0.32 -6.16 -22.34
N TYR A 101 0.15 -4.87 -22.06
CA TYR A 101 -0.52 -3.96 -23.00
C TYR A 101 0.24 -3.81 -24.31
N ASP A 102 1.57 -3.76 -24.27
CA ASP A 102 2.41 -3.72 -25.48
C ASP A 102 2.26 -4.99 -26.32
N ALA A 103 2.24 -6.16 -25.68
CA ALA A 103 2.01 -7.43 -26.37
C ALA A 103 0.64 -7.50 -27.05
N LEU A 104 -0.35 -6.74 -26.55
CA LEU A 104 -1.68 -6.59 -27.13
C LEU A 104 -1.78 -5.46 -28.16
N GLY A 105 -0.67 -4.79 -28.49
CA GLY A 105 -0.64 -3.67 -29.45
C GLY A 105 -1.21 -2.36 -28.88
N GLN A 106 -1.37 -2.25 -27.56
CA GLN A 106 -1.94 -1.09 -26.87
C GLN A 106 -0.86 -0.20 -26.24
N ALA A 107 0.12 0.21 -27.05
CA ALA A 107 1.32 0.93 -26.59
C ALA A 107 1.02 2.18 -25.75
N ALA A 108 -0.03 2.94 -26.08
CA ALA A 108 -0.40 4.13 -25.31
C ALA A 108 -0.81 3.81 -23.84
N ALA A 109 -1.44 2.64 -23.62
CA ALA A 109 -1.77 2.16 -22.27
C ALA A 109 -0.51 1.68 -21.53
N GLY A 110 0.39 0.99 -22.24
CA GLY A 110 1.70 0.59 -21.70
C GLY A 110 2.55 1.79 -21.28
N ASP A 111 2.67 2.80 -22.13
CA ASP A 111 3.41 4.04 -21.83
C ASP A 111 2.84 4.79 -20.63
N ARG A 112 1.51 4.77 -20.47
CA ARG A 112 0.86 5.37 -19.30
C ARG A 112 1.28 4.66 -18.01
N LEU A 113 1.27 3.33 -18.00
CA LEU A 113 1.68 2.54 -16.83
C LEU A 113 3.17 2.69 -16.52
N ARG A 114 4.02 2.84 -17.54
CA ARG A 114 5.46 3.15 -17.35
C ARG A 114 5.66 4.50 -16.67
N ARG A 115 4.93 5.54 -17.09
CA ARG A 115 4.95 6.85 -16.40
C ARG A 115 4.46 6.77 -14.96
N GLU A 116 3.45 5.94 -14.69
CA GLU A 116 3.04 5.67 -13.31
C GLU A 116 4.14 4.97 -12.50
N ALA A 117 4.81 3.97 -13.09
CA ALA A 117 5.92 3.24 -12.46
C ALA A 117 7.11 4.17 -12.16
N ASP A 118 7.49 5.04 -13.10
CA ASP A 118 8.57 6.02 -12.91
C ASP A 118 8.29 6.99 -11.76
N ALA A 119 7.03 7.38 -11.57
CA ALA A 119 6.62 8.22 -10.43
C ALA A 119 6.87 7.54 -9.07
N LEU A 120 6.86 6.20 -9.01
CA LEU A 120 7.10 5.42 -7.79
C LEU A 120 8.56 5.00 -7.62
N ARG A 121 9.35 4.95 -8.69
CA ARG A 121 10.71 4.36 -8.71
C ARG A 121 11.64 4.96 -7.66
N LYS A 122 11.53 6.26 -7.40
CA LYS A 122 12.37 6.96 -6.40
C LYS A 122 12.18 6.46 -4.97
N TYR A 123 11.04 5.89 -4.62
CA TYR A 123 10.77 5.39 -3.26
C TYR A 123 11.24 3.96 -3.01
N VAL A 124 11.68 3.27 -4.07
CA VAL A 124 12.04 1.85 -4.02
C VAL A 124 13.57 1.65 -3.98
N GLN A 125 14.31 2.71 -4.34
CA GLN A 125 15.77 2.74 -4.47
C GLN A 125 16.47 3.29 -3.21
N GLU A 126 15.70 3.67 -2.17
CA GLU A 126 16.21 4.23 -0.89
C GLU A 126 16.08 3.23 0.28
#